data_AF-A0A0S8ENK9-F1
#
_entry.id   AF-A0A0S8ENK9-F1
#
_cell.length_a   1.000
_cell.length_b   1.000
_cell.length_c   1.000
_cell.angle_alpha   90.00
_cell.angle_beta   90.00
_cell.angle_gamma   90.00
#
_symmetry.space_group_name_H-M   'P 1'
#
loop_
_entity.id
_entity.type
_entity.pdbx_description
1 polymer ?
#
loop_
_entity_poly.entity_id
_entity_poly.type
_entity_poly.pdbx_seq_one_letter_code
_entity_poly.pdbx_strand_id
1 'polypeptide(L)'
;MGLDCYIHNSPDSPHFVRLVSPIRKIGGDNADALYYFAPLNPGQSYKITGTIGSAAYLAFTSYGGKTPKKFHIVSNMSTPQLRLDEEGKFDLEITTDGLAEGVNTIRTDATTNCVIVRRYYLDKKAMEDDPGVQSIEPNYPAAVPPLLSGDEMGKRIRALEQFLRGWFKITPIPLPPIPPAYNKMSPPRQASADSGHWSTPDNMHSFGFFKVADDEALVIEGRSPECLYWSVHLWNPYLQTYDYAHYPCALNSSEVELREDGSWELLVSNRDPGHPNWISTTGHPRGFVYFRWLKAERIPDKLKTSVRKI
;
A
#
# COMPACT_ATOMS: atom_id res chain seq x y z
N MET A 1 -2.37 8.82 13.24
CA MET A 1 -1.46 7.74 12.79
C MET A 1 -0.28 7.60 13.73
N GLY A 2 0.65 8.56 13.78
CA GLY A 2 1.84 8.41 14.62
C GLY A 2 1.54 8.18 16.11
N LEU A 3 0.56 8.90 16.67
CA LEU A 3 0.06 8.67 18.03
C LEU A 3 -0.50 7.25 18.18
N ASP A 4 -1.39 6.84 17.27
CA ASP A 4 -2.00 5.51 17.25
C ASP A 4 -0.95 4.40 17.20
N CYS A 5 0.09 4.54 16.36
CA CYS A 5 1.12 3.53 16.17
C CYS A 5 2.16 3.46 17.30
N TYR A 6 2.59 4.62 17.84
CA TYR A 6 3.77 4.69 18.71
C TYR A 6 3.47 5.09 20.16
N ILE A 7 2.34 5.77 20.42
CA ILE A 7 1.96 6.19 21.77
C ILE A 7 0.93 5.24 22.37
N HIS A 8 -0.14 4.93 21.63
CA HIS A 8 -1.31 4.20 22.14
C HIS A 8 -1.29 2.71 21.86
N ASN A 9 -0.24 2.18 21.25
CA ASN A 9 -0.11 0.76 20.90
C ASN A 9 1.15 0.17 21.54
N SER A 10 1.12 -1.12 21.84
CA SER A 10 2.18 -1.84 22.54
C SER A 10 2.37 -3.21 21.92
N PRO A 11 3.61 -3.67 21.68
CA PRO A 11 3.83 -5.01 21.16
C PRO A 11 3.45 -6.13 22.15
N ASP A 12 3.30 -5.83 23.44
CA ASP A 12 2.83 -6.80 24.46
C ASP A 12 1.29 -6.88 24.55
N SER A 13 0.59 -5.91 23.97
CA SER A 13 -0.87 -5.91 23.83
C SER A 13 -1.23 -5.21 22.52
N PRO A 14 -0.84 -5.81 21.38
CA PRO A 14 -0.96 -5.17 20.09
C PRO A 14 -2.42 -5.13 19.65
N HIS A 15 -2.75 -4.11 18.89
CA HIS A 15 -3.98 -4.07 18.11
C HIS A 15 -3.70 -3.44 16.75
N PHE A 16 -4.53 -3.76 15.78
CA PHE A 16 -4.42 -3.18 14.45
C PHE A 16 -4.93 -1.76 14.42
N VAL A 17 -4.06 -0.82 14.04
CA VAL A 17 -4.44 0.56 13.75
C VAL A 17 -4.49 0.76 12.24
N ARG A 18 -5.57 1.38 11.75
CA ARG A 18 -5.67 1.76 10.34
C ARG A 18 -4.59 2.82 10.07
N LEU A 19 -3.77 2.63 9.03
CA LEU A 19 -2.71 3.57 8.66
C LEU A 19 -3.26 4.69 7.77
N VAL A 20 -4.03 4.32 6.75
CA VAL A 20 -4.52 5.24 5.71
C VAL A 20 -6.04 5.38 5.78
N SER A 21 -6.52 6.60 5.55
CA SER A 21 -7.93 6.92 5.31
C SER A 21 -8.02 8.08 4.30
N PRO A 22 -9.23 8.47 3.85
CA PRO A 22 -9.39 9.62 2.96
C PRO A 22 -8.70 10.91 3.45
N ILE A 23 -8.60 11.08 4.77
CA ILE A 23 -8.01 12.25 5.43
C ILE A 23 -6.62 11.99 6.03
N ARG A 24 -6.07 10.79 5.88
CA ARG A 24 -4.78 10.39 6.49
C ARG A 24 -3.99 9.57 5.48
N LYS A 25 -3.00 10.19 4.84
CA LYS A 25 -2.29 9.63 3.68
C LYS A 25 -0.79 9.58 3.88
N ILE A 26 -0.18 8.48 3.47
CA ILE A 26 1.26 8.26 3.63
C ILE A 26 1.79 7.20 2.66
N GLY A 27 2.99 7.40 2.14
CA GLY A 27 3.83 6.33 1.58
C GLY A 27 3.35 5.70 0.29
N GLY A 28 2.71 6.50 -0.55
CA GLY A 28 2.13 6.06 -1.81
C GLY A 28 0.90 5.23 -1.51
N ASP A 29 -0.05 5.81 -0.80
CA ASP A 29 -1.29 5.13 -0.48
C ASP A 29 -2.08 4.76 -1.74
N ASN A 30 -3.07 3.89 -1.55
CA ASN A 30 -3.96 3.40 -2.59
C ASN A 30 -5.41 3.65 -2.11
N ALA A 31 -6.25 4.17 -3.01
CA ALA A 31 -7.61 4.58 -2.73
C ALA A 31 -8.55 3.40 -2.48
N ASP A 32 -8.20 2.22 -2.98
CA ASP A 32 -8.98 0.98 -2.91
C ASP A 32 -8.36 -0.01 -1.92
N ALA A 33 -7.58 0.47 -0.95
CA ALA A 33 -6.89 -0.38 -0.01
C ALA A 33 -7.04 0.04 1.45
N LEU A 34 -7.21 -0.96 2.31
CA LEU A 34 -7.16 -0.82 3.76
C LEU A 34 -5.81 -1.33 4.26
N TYR A 35 -5.06 -0.42 4.88
CA TYR A 35 -3.76 -0.69 5.48
C TYR A 35 -3.88 -0.69 7.00
N TYR A 36 -3.40 -1.73 7.65
CA TYR A 36 -3.37 -1.81 9.11
C TYR A 36 -1.96 -2.12 9.61
N PHE A 37 -1.63 -1.58 10.77
CA PHE A 37 -0.34 -1.75 11.43
C PHE A 37 -0.54 -2.31 12.84
N ALA A 38 0.31 -3.24 13.25
CA ALA A 38 0.48 -3.61 14.65
C ALA A 38 1.97 -3.69 15.00
N PRO A 39 2.41 -3.15 16.15
CA PRO A 39 3.78 -3.29 16.61
C PRO A 39 4.05 -4.72 17.06
N LEU A 40 5.28 -5.18 16.85
CA LEU A 40 5.75 -6.49 17.27
C LEU A 40 7.03 -6.35 18.09
N ASN A 41 7.22 -7.24 19.05
CA ASN A 41 8.51 -7.43 19.70
C ASN A 41 9.42 -8.25 18.77
N PRO A 42 10.68 -7.84 18.58
CA PRO A 42 11.63 -8.63 17.80
C PRO A 42 11.78 -10.04 18.36
N GLY A 43 11.70 -11.05 17.48
CA GLY A 43 11.86 -12.46 17.85
C GLY A 43 10.79 -12.98 18.82
N GLN A 44 9.58 -12.42 18.80
CA GLN A 44 8.42 -12.95 19.54
C GLN A 44 7.31 -13.43 18.59
N SER A 45 6.55 -14.43 19.04
CA SER A 45 5.49 -15.05 18.26
C SER A 45 4.12 -14.42 18.53
N TYR A 46 3.26 -14.38 17.51
CA TYR A 46 1.93 -13.79 17.58
C TYR A 46 0.93 -14.63 16.79
N LYS A 47 -0.34 -14.58 17.19
CA LYS A 47 -1.45 -15.15 16.42
C LYS A 47 -2.28 -14.02 15.83
N ILE A 48 -2.65 -14.16 14.56
CA ILE A 48 -3.57 -13.27 13.86
C ILE A 48 -4.74 -14.11 13.39
N THR A 49 -5.97 -13.65 13.66
CA THR A 49 -7.20 -14.32 13.20
C THR A 49 -8.12 -13.31 12.53
N GLY A 50 -9.00 -13.77 11.65
CA GLY A 50 -9.93 -12.87 10.98
C GLY A 50 -10.63 -13.46 9.77
N THR A 51 -11.21 -12.58 8.95
CA THR A 51 -11.88 -12.91 7.70
C THR A 51 -11.33 -12.06 6.56
N ILE A 52 -11.29 -12.61 5.34
CA ILE A 52 -10.87 -11.86 4.14
C ILE A 52 -11.90 -10.80 3.73
N GLY A 53 -13.19 -11.05 3.99
CA GLY A 53 -14.28 -10.22 3.48
C GLY A 53 -14.29 -10.18 1.95
N SER A 54 -14.60 -9.03 1.37
CA SER A 54 -14.64 -8.83 -0.08
C SER A 54 -13.29 -8.51 -0.74
N ALA A 55 -12.18 -8.58 0.00
CA ALA A 55 -10.86 -8.19 -0.52
C ALA A 55 -10.40 -9.14 -1.63
N ALA A 56 -10.05 -8.59 -2.79
CA ALA A 56 -9.45 -9.32 -3.90
C ALA A 56 -8.00 -9.76 -3.60
N TYR A 57 -7.32 -9.03 -2.72
CA TYR A 57 -6.00 -9.39 -2.23
C TYR A 57 -5.88 -9.07 -0.74
N LEU A 58 -5.39 -10.05 0.03
CA LEU A 58 -5.06 -9.91 1.45
C LEU A 58 -3.60 -10.33 1.65
N ALA A 59 -2.83 -9.53 2.39
CA ALA A 59 -1.46 -9.85 2.75
C ALA A 59 -1.10 -9.44 4.18
N PHE A 60 -0.28 -10.28 4.80
CA PHE A 60 0.37 -10.06 6.08
C PHE A 60 1.87 -10.02 5.83
N THR A 61 2.49 -8.87 6.06
CA THR A 61 3.92 -8.70 5.87
C THR A 61 4.56 -8.24 7.17
N SER A 62 5.53 -8.98 7.68
CA SER A 62 6.37 -8.56 8.80
C SER A 62 7.52 -7.71 8.27
N TYR A 63 7.82 -6.62 8.98
CA TYR A 63 8.89 -5.69 8.62
C TYR A 63 9.85 -5.50 9.77
N GLY A 64 11.11 -5.29 9.40
CA GLY A 64 12.15 -4.80 10.28
C GLY A 64 12.61 -3.39 9.91
N GLY A 65 13.39 -2.79 10.81
CA GLY A 65 14.01 -1.46 10.60
C GLY A 65 13.24 -0.30 11.21
N LYS A 66 13.95 0.66 11.79
CA LYS A 66 13.34 1.71 12.66
C LYS A 66 12.87 2.96 11.92
N THR A 67 13.39 3.21 10.73
CA THR A 67 13.10 4.43 9.94
C THR A 67 13.00 4.10 8.47
N PRO A 68 12.36 4.98 7.67
CA PRO A 68 12.42 4.90 6.22
C PRO A 68 13.87 4.82 5.72
N LYS A 69 14.07 4.21 4.55
CA LYS A 69 15.34 3.69 4.02
C LYS A 69 15.95 2.49 4.75
N LYS A 70 15.57 2.24 6.01
CA LYS A 70 16.02 1.04 6.77
C LYS A 70 14.93 -0.03 6.86
N PHE A 71 13.70 0.30 6.45
CA PHE A 71 12.63 -0.66 6.35
C PHE A 71 12.95 -1.73 5.31
N HIS A 72 12.74 -2.98 5.69
CA HIS A 72 12.90 -4.15 4.85
C HIS A 72 11.84 -5.19 5.21
N ILE A 73 11.51 -6.05 4.25
CA ILE A 73 10.56 -7.15 4.43
C ILE A 73 11.29 -8.31 5.11
N VAL A 74 10.72 -8.83 6.19
CA VAL A 74 11.22 -10.04 6.87
C VAL A 74 10.50 -11.27 6.32
N SER A 75 9.17 -11.21 6.21
CA SER A 75 8.37 -12.30 5.69
C SER A 75 7.02 -11.79 5.19
N ASN A 76 6.41 -12.52 4.25
CA ASN A 76 5.13 -12.18 3.64
C ASN A 76 4.29 -13.43 3.39
N MET A 77 3.01 -13.37 3.73
CA MET A 77 1.98 -14.33 3.34
C MET A 77 0.83 -13.56 2.71
N SER A 78 0.36 -14.00 1.56
CA SER A 78 -0.70 -13.30 0.82
C SER A 78 -1.54 -14.26 -0.01
N THR A 79 -2.73 -13.81 -0.40
CA THR A 79 -3.56 -14.53 -1.37
C THR A 79 -2.85 -14.64 -2.73
N PRO A 80 -2.98 -15.78 -3.46
CA PRO A 80 -3.84 -16.92 -3.15
C PRO A 80 -3.17 -18.00 -2.27
N GLN A 81 -1.93 -17.79 -1.81
CA GLN A 81 -1.22 -18.78 -0.98
C GLN A 81 -1.75 -18.84 0.46
N LEU A 82 -2.30 -17.71 0.95
CA LEU A 82 -3.02 -17.66 2.21
C LEU A 82 -4.23 -18.60 2.17
N ARG A 83 -4.24 -19.60 3.03
CA ARG A 83 -5.33 -20.56 3.17
C ARG A 83 -6.50 -19.91 3.91
N LEU A 84 -7.68 -20.09 3.34
CA LEU A 84 -8.94 -19.62 3.87
C LEU A 84 -9.88 -20.82 4.01
N ASP A 85 -10.76 -20.81 5.01
CA ASP A 85 -11.86 -21.78 5.06
C ASP A 85 -13.01 -21.37 4.11
N GLU A 86 -14.08 -22.16 4.10
CA GLU A 86 -15.26 -21.93 3.24
C GLU A 86 -15.98 -20.61 3.54
N GLU A 87 -15.82 -20.06 4.75
CA GLU A 87 -16.35 -18.74 5.13
C GLU A 87 -15.32 -17.61 4.98
N GLY A 88 -14.16 -17.88 4.39
CA GLY A 88 -13.12 -16.88 4.18
C GLY A 88 -12.36 -16.51 5.45
N LYS A 89 -12.42 -17.32 6.51
CA LYS A 89 -11.63 -17.10 7.73
C LYS A 89 -10.21 -17.59 7.56
N PHE A 90 -9.31 -16.98 8.33
CA PHE A 90 -7.93 -17.42 8.46
C PHE A 90 -7.50 -17.40 9.93
N ASP A 91 -6.62 -18.33 10.25
CA ASP A 91 -5.67 -18.23 11.35
C ASP A 91 -4.27 -18.09 10.73
N LEU A 92 -3.45 -17.17 11.22
CA LEU A 92 -2.08 -16.97 10.81
C LEU A 92 -1.16 -16.86 12.03
N GLU A 93 -0.02 -17.51 11.97
CA GLU A 93 1.02 -17.45 13.00
C GLU A 93 2.20 -16.59 12.52
N ILE A 94 2.60 -15.64 13.36
CA ILE A 94 3.92 -15.02 13.29
C ILE A 94 4.83 -15.85 14.18
N THR A 95 5.83 -16.51 13.60
CA THR A 95 6.67 -17.47 14.33
C THR A 95 8.16 -17.11 14.26
N THR A 96 8.86 -17.43 15.34
CA THR A 96 10.34 -17.47 15.38
C THR A 96 10.91 -18.74 14.78
N ASP A 97 10.08 -19.78 14.68
CA ASP A 97 10.45 -21.08 14.15
C ASP A 97 10.45 -21.06 12.60
N GLY A 98 10.72 -22.21 12.00
CA GLY A 98 10.63 -22.36 10.54
C GLY A 98 9.21 -22.14 10.03
N LEU A 99 9.09 -21.88 8.72
CA LEU A 99 7.79 -21.87 8.04
C LEU A 99 7.24 -23.31 7.98
N ALA A 100 6.02 -23.52 8.47
CA ALA A 100 5.36 -24.82 8.41
C ALA A 100 4.59 -24.95 7.10
N GLU A 101 4.81 -26.05 6.38
CA GLU A 101 3.98 -26.36 5.22
C GLU A 101 2.54 -26.62 5.67
N GLY A 102 1.58 -26.08 4.92
CA GLY A 102 0.18 -26.32 5.19
C GLY A 102 -0.50 -25.34 6.14
N VAL A 103 0.29 -24.46 6.76
CA VAL A 103 -0.18 -23.50 7.77
C VAL A 103 0.13 -22.08 7.28
N ASN A 104 -0.75 -21.13 7.57
CA ASN A 104 -0.47 -19.72 7.31
C ASN A 104 0.57 -19.24 8.33
N THR A 105 1.85 -19.18 7.93
CA THR A 105 2.93 -18.69 8.80
C THR A 105 3.72 -17.58 8.13
N ILE A 106 4.10 -16.55 8.89
CA ILE A 106 5.16 -15.60 8.52
C ILE A 106 6.22 -15.56 9.61
N ARG A 107 7.45 -15.22 9.24
CA ARG A 107 8.58 -15.17 10.18
C ARG A 107 8.69 -13.83 10.89
N THR A 108 9.23 -13.89 12.10
CA THR A 108 9.84 -12.76 12.80
C THR A 108 11.34 -13.02 13.00
N ASP A 109 12.11 -11.96 13.21
CA ASP A 109 13.53 -12.01 13.53
C ASP A 109 13.92 -10.91 14.53
N ALA A 110 15.22 -10.80 14.84
CA ALA A 110 15.74 -9.80 15.78
C ALA A 110 15.59 -8.33 15.31
N THR A 111 15.17 -8.10 14.06
CA THR A 111 14.96 -6.76 13.49
C THR A 111 13.49 -6.39 13.35
N THR A 112 12.61 -7.39 13.36
CA THR A 112 11.17 -7.27 13.16
C THR A 112 10.54 -6.40 14.22
N ASN A 113 9.74 -5.42 13.80
CA ASN A 113 9.11 -4.47 14.72
C ASN A 113 7.63 -4.18 14.44
N CYS A 114 7.11 -4.66 13.31
CA CYS A 114 5.70 -4.53 13.00
C CYS A 114 5.26 -5.58 11.98
N VAL A 115 3.94 -5.79 11.95
CA VAL A 115 3.24 -6.42 10.84
C VAL A 115 2.31 -5.39 10.21
N ILE A 116 2.27 -5.37 8.88
CA ILE A 116 1.29 -4.59 8.13
C ILE A 116 0.38 -5.54 7.38
N VAL A 117 -0.92 -5.30 7.53
CA VAL A 117 -1.98 -5.97 6.77
C VAL A 117 -2.38 -5.07 5.62
N ARG A 118 -2.49 -5.65 4.43
CA ARG A 118 -3.00 -4.96 3.23
C ARG A 118 -4.19 -5.71 2.70
N ARG A 119 -5.30 -5.01 2.54
CA ARG A 119 -6.49 -5.48 1.85
C ARG A 119 -6.72 -4.58 0.65
N TYR A 120 -6.80 -5.13 -0.54
CA TYR A 120 -7.12 -4.39 -1.76
C TYR A 120 -8.47 -4.87 -2.29
N TYR A 121 -9.26 -3.92 -2.77
CA TYR A 121 -10.63 -4.14 -3.24
C TYR A 121 -10.75 -3.67 -4.67
N LEU A 122 -11.58 -4.38 -5.44
CA LEU A 122 -11.97 -3.94 -6.77
C LEU A 122 -13.14 -2.97 -6.69
N ASP A 123 -14.12 -3.28 -5.82
CA ASP A 123 -15.33 -2.49 -5.65
C ASP A 123 -15.34 -1.74 -4.29
N LYS A 124 -15.52 -0.42 -4.33
CA LYS A 124 -15.52 0.44 -3.12
C LYS A 124 -16.73 0.21 -2.23
N LYS A 125 -17.89 -0.13 -2.81
CA LYS A 125 -19.08 -0.43 -2.04
C LYS A 125 -18.92 -1.76 -1.29
N ALA A 126 -18.37 -2.78 -1.95
CA ALA A 126 -18.02 -4.05 -1.32
C ALA A 126 -16.97 -3.85 -0.22
N MET A 127 -15.98 -2.97 -0.42
CA MET A 127 -15.02 -2.59 0.62
C MET A 127 -15.71 -2.03 1.87
N GLU A 128 -16.78 -1.25 1.72
CA GLU A 128 -17.54 -0.68 2.83
C GLU A 128 -18.48 -1.70 3.50
N ASP A 129 -19.18 -2.49 2.68
CA ASP A 129 -20.18 -3.46 3.15
C ASP A 129 -19.53 -4.69 3.82
N ASP A 130 -18.37 -5.14 3.32
CA ASP A 130 -17.61 -6.29 3.84
C ASP A 130 -16.09 -6.10 3.73
N PRO A 131 -15.48 -5.28 4.62
CA PRO A 131 -14.02 -5.05 4.64
C PRO A 131 -13.22 -6.24 5.21
N GLY A 132 -13.89 -7.29 5.67
CA GLY A 132 -13.28 -8.28 6.55
C GLY A 132 -12.70 -7.68 7.84
N VAL A 133 -12.22 -8.55 8.72
CA VAL A 133 -11.68 -8.15 10.03
C VAL A 133 -10.41 -8.90 10.35
N GLN A 134 -9.59 -8.35 11.26
CA GLN A 134 -8.47 -9.07 11.83
C GLN A 134 -8.21 -8.63 13.28
N SER A 135 -7.76 -9.57 14.11
CA SER A 135 -7.24 -9.36 15.45
C SER A 135 -5.81 -9.90 15.54
N ILE A 136 -5.06 -9.43 16.52
CA ILE A 136 -3.71 -9.92 16.82
C ILE A 136 -3.58 -10.10 18.33
N GLU A 137 -2.96 -11.20 18.74
CA GLU A 137 -2.63 -11.49 20.12
C GLU A 137 -1.21 -12.06 20.24
N PRO A 138 -0.48 -11.76 21.33
CA PRO A 138 0.78 -12.43 21.63
C PRO A 138 0.58 -13.94 21.77
N ASN A 139 1.42 -14.74 21.11
CA ASN A 139 1.46 -16.20 21.29
C ASN A 139 2.55 -16.58 22.31
N TYR A 140 2.61 -15.82 23.40
CA TYR A 140 3.48 -16.01 24.55
C TYR A 140 2.75 -15.47 25.78
N PRO A 141 3.12 -15.87 27.01
CA PRO A 141 2.51 -15.33 28.22
C PRO A 141 2.64 -13.81 28.25
N ALA A 142 1.55 -13.11 27.93
CA ALA A 142 1.52 -11.65 27.99
C ALA A 142 1.67 -11.23 29.45
N ALA A 143 2.73 -10.50 29.76
CA ALA A 143 2.85 -9.86 31.07
C ALA A 143 1.70 -8.86 31.23
N VAL A 144 1.12 -8.76 32.42
CA VAL A 144 0.19 -7.67 32.74
C VAL A 144 0.92 -6.35 32.42
N PRO A 145 0.40 -5.52 31.51
CA PRO A 145 1.09 -4.30 31.14
C PRO A 145 1.32 -3.45 32.39
N PRO A 146 2.56 -3.06 32.70
CA PRO A 146 2.80 -2.18 33.84
C PRO A 146 2.10 -0.83 33.61
N LEU A 147 1.81 -0.11 34.70
CA LEU A 147 1.36 1.28 34.58
C LEU A 147 2.34 2.07 33.71
N LEU A 148 1.80 2.90 32.81
CA LEU A 148 2.60 3.66 31.87
C LEU A 148 3.50 4.65 32.63
N SER A 149 4.79 4.33 32.71
CA SER A 149 5.78 5.18 33.39
C SER A 149 6.18 6.37 32.51
N GLY A 150 6.74 7.41 33.15
CA GLY A 150 7.31 8.55 32.43
C GLY A 150 8.44 8.14 31.47
N ASP A 151 9.26 7.15 31.85
CA ASP A 151 10.34 6.63 31.01
C ASP A 151 9.83 5.93 29.76
N GLU A 152 8.79 5.10 29.91
CA GLU A 152 8.17 4.39 28.79
C GLU A 152 7.48 5.37 27.85
N MET A 153 6.73 6.34 28.39
CA MET A 153 6.17 7.44 27.60
C MET A 153 7.28 8.21 26.85
N GLY A 154 8.40 8.50 27.51
CA GLY A 154 9.55 9.14 26.90
C GLY A 154 10.13 8.35 25.72
N LYS A 155 10.19 7.01 25.82
CA LYS A 155 10.63 6.14 24.71
C LYS A 155 9.64 6.20 23.54
N ARG A 156 8.34 6.14 23.82
CA ARG A 156 7.26 6.22 22.82
C ARG A 156 7.26 7.54 22.06
N ILE A 157 7.42 8.66 22.77
CA ILE A 157 7.55 10.00 22.17
C ILE A 157 8.78 10.07 21.26
N ARG A 158 9.94 9.55 21.68
CA ARG A 158 11.15 9.50 20.83
C ARG A 158 10.96 8.61 19.60
N ALA A 159 10.24 7.50 19.71
CA ALA A 159 9.92 6.65 18.57
C ALA A 159 9.02 7.37 17.55
N LEU A 160 7.99 8.07 18.03
CA LEU A 160 7.14 8.93 17.19
C LEU A 160 7.95 10.03 16.50
N GLU A 161 8.80 10.75 17.24
CA GLU A 161 9.68 11.78 16.68
C GLU A 161 10.59 11.19 15.58
N GLN A 162 11.23 10.06 15.86
CA GLN A 162 12.10 9.37 14.91
C GLN A 162 11.35 8.95 13.64
N PHE A 163 10.12 8.44 13.79
CA PHE A 163 9.25 8.11 12.67
C PHE A 163 8.95 9.34 11.80
N LEU A 164 8.50 10.44 12.40
CA LEU A 164 8.17 11.68 11.69
C LEU A 164 9.39 12.27 10.98
N ARG A 165 10.53 12.38 11.67
CA ARG A 165 11.79 12.84 11.08
C ARG A 165 12.25 11.93 9.95
N GLY A 166 12.10 10.63 10.11
CA GLY A 166 12.43 9.65 9.06
C GLY A 166 11.59 9.88 7.81
N TRP A 167 10.30 10.15 7.98
CA TRP A 167 9.38 10.37 6.88
C TRP A 167 9.66 11.69 6.13
N PHE A 168 9.82 12.79 6.86
CA PHE A 168 10.18 14.09 6.27
C PHE A 168 11.60 14.15 5.68
N LYS A 169 12.44 13.13 5.92
CA LYS A 169 13.74 13.00 5.22
C LYS A 169 13.62 12.41 3.82
N ILE A 170 12.52 11.73 3.51
CA ILE A 170 12.29 11.09 2.20
C ILE A 170 11.21 11.79 1.36
N THR A 171 10.42 12.67 1.99
CA THR A 171 9.41 13.50 1.32
C THR A 171 9.61 14.99 1.65
N PRO A 172 9.31 15.92 0.73
CA PRO A 172 8.77 15.66 -0.60
C PRO A 172 9.83 15.07 -1.54
N ILE A 173 9.41 14.17 -2.43
CA ILE A 173 10.25 13.72 -3.54
C ILE A 173 10.35 14.88 -4.53
N PRO A 174 11.55 15.36 -4.86
CA PRO A 174 11.71 16.42 -5.85
C PRO A 174 11.12 16.02 -7.19
N LEU A 175 10.25 16.86 -7.74
CA LEU A 175 9.82 16.72 -9.13
C LEU A 175 11.02 17.06 -10.03
N PRO A 176 11.26 16.31 -11.12
CA PRO A 176 12.40 16.55 -11.99
C PRO A 176 12.31 17.94 -12.64
N PRO A 177 13.46 18.51 -13.07
CA PRO A 177 13.43 19.71 -13.89
C PRO A 177 12.55 19.50 -15.13
N ILE A 178 11.95 20.59 -15.61
CA ILE A 178 11.08 20.69 -16.81
C ILE A 178 11.72 19.90 -17.99
N PRO A 179 10.93 19.28 -18.91
CA PRO A 179 11.25 18.06 -19.69
C PRO A 179 12.71 17.89 -20.13
N PRO A 180 13.22 16.63 -20.08
CA PRO A 180 12.61 15.51 -20.83
C PRO A 180 11.97 14.37 -20.00
N ALA A 181 11.83 14.51 -18.68
CA ALA A 181 11.40 13.42 -17.78
C ALA A 181 9.88 13.29 -17.52
N TYR A 182 9.07 14.29 -17.88
CA TYR A 182 7.62 14.26 -17.70
C TYR A 182 6.92 13.48 -18.83
N ASN A 183 5.69 13.05 -18.55
CA ASN A 183 4.78 12.35 -19.46
C ASN A 183 5.39 11.07 -20.04
N LYS A 184 6.24 10.41 -19.24
CA LYS A 184 6.89 9.14 -19.53
C LYS A 184 6.78 8.23 -18.32
N MET A 185 6.56 6.95 -18.58
CA MET A 185 6.53 5.91 -17.57
C MET A 185 7.84 5.13 -17.56
N SER A 186 8.33 4.80 -16.37
CA SER A 186 9.41 3.83 -16.21
C SER A 186 8.96 2.46 -16.75
N PRO A 187 9.88 1.61 -17.24
CA PRO A 187 9.56 0.21 -17.45
C PRO A 187 8.96 -0.41 -16.16
N PRO A 188 7.89 -1.23 -16.25
CA PRO A 188 7.40 -1.99 -15.12
C PRO A 188 8.48 -2.88 -14.53
N ARG A 189 8.49 -3.04 -13.20
CA ARG A 189 9.47 -3.88 -12.48
C ARG A 189 8.87 -4.47 -11.22
N GLN A 190 9.45 -5.59 -10.77
CA GLN A 190 9.13 -6.18 -9.46
C GLN A 190 9.51 -5.22 -8.32
N ALA A 191 8.69 -5.19 -7.26
CA ALA A 191 9.05 -4.55 -6.00
C ALA A 191 10.32 -5.19 -5.41
N SER A 192 11.23 -4.34 -4.93
CA SER A 192 12.39 -4.80 -4.17
C SER A 192 12.03 -4.97 -2.70
N ALA A 193 12.56 -6.01 -2.06
CA ALA A 193 12.42 -6.26 -0.63
C ALA A 193 13.02 -5.12 0.23
N ASP A 194 14.07 -4.47 -0.29
CA ASP A 194 14.82 -3.39 0.38
C ASP A 194 14.48 -2.01 -0.19
N SER A 195 13.21 -1.78 -0.52
CA SER A 195 12.78 -0.51 -1.11
C SER A 195 12.93 0.69 -0.16
N GLY A 196 13.25 0.45 1.12
CA GLY A 196 13.32 1.48 2.15
C GLY A 196 11.95 2.02 2.57
N HIS A 197 10.87 1.38 2.12
CA HIS A 197 9.49 1.70 2.41
C HIS A 197 8.75 0.43 2.84
N TRP A 198 7.55 0.58 3.40
CA TRP A 198 6.66 -0.55 3.64
C TRP A 198 6.02 -1.03 2.32
N SER A 199 6.82 -1.58 1.41
CA SER A 199 6.35 -2.21 0.16
C SER A 199 5.90 -3.66 0.39
N THR A 200 4.97 -4.17 -0.42
CA THR A 200 4.69 -5.62 -0.49
C THR A 200 5.52 -6.26 -1.60
N PRO A 201 6.09 -7.47 -1.41
CA PRO A 201 6.90 -8.12 -2.43
C PRO A 201 6.08 -8.58 -3.65
N ASP A 202 4.75 -8.71 -3.51
CA ASP A 202 3.85 -9.17 -4.59
C ASP A 202 3.55 -8.12 -5.65
N ASN A 203 3.99 -6.88 -5.43
CA ASN A 203 3.68 -5.77 -6.30
C ASN A 203 4.71 -5.65 -7.42
N MET A 204 4.22 -5.57 -8.66
CA MET A 204 4.97 -4.96 -9.75
C MET A 204 4.50 -3.52 -9.92
N HIS A 205 5.39 -2.62 -10.31
CA HIS A 205 5.05 -1.21 -10.45
C HIS A 205 5.76 -0.55 -11.62
N SER A 206 5.09 0.47 -12.15
CA SER A 206 5.64 1.46 -13.08
C SER A 206 5.27 2.84 -12.54
N PHE A 207 6.17 3.80 -12.68
CA PHE A 207 5.90 5.15 -12.21
C PHE A 207 6.45 6.18 -13.18
N GLY A 208 5.88 7.38 -13.12
CA GLY A 208 6.29 8.50 -13.94
C GLY A 208 5.85 9.81 -13.31
N PHE A 209 6.11 10.89 -14.02
CA PHE A 209 5.66 12.22 -13.64
C PHE A 209 4.75 12.75 -14.74
N PHE A 210 3.58 13.27 -14.40
CA PHE A 210 2.76 13.99 -15.37
C PHE A 210 3.04 15.49 -15.31
N LYS A 211 2.91 16.16 -16.45
CA LYS A 211 2.78 17.62 -16.56
C LYS A 211 1.87 17.92 -17.75
N VAL A 212 0.72 18.53 -17.48
CA VAL A 212 -0.28 18.85 -18.50
C VAL A 212 -0.75 20.29 -18.31
N ALA A 213 -0.97 21.02 -19.40
CA ALA A 213 -1.71 22.29 -19.37
C ALA A 213 -3.22 22.05 -19.14
N ASP A 214 -3.96 23.12 -18.90
CA ASP A 214 -5.41 23.05 -18.62
C ASP A 214 -6.26 22.56 -19.82
N ASP A 215 -5.69 22.57 -21.02
CA ASP A 215 -6.28 22.11 -22.28
C ASP A 215 -5.55 20.87 -22.84
N GLU A 216 -4.76 20.18 -22.01
CA GLU A 216 -4.02 18.97 -22.38
C GLU A 216 -4.42 17.78 -21.51
N ALA A 217 -4.31 16.59 -22.10
CA ALA A 217 -4.36 15.31 -21.42
C ALA A 217 -3.10 14.48 -21.71
N LEU A 218 -2.56 13.87 -20.65
CA LEU A 218 -1.59 12.79 -20.78
C LEU A 218 -2.38 11.51 -21.06
N VAL A 219 -2.16 10.93 -22.24
CA VAL A 219 -2.71 9.63 -22.63
C VAL A 219 -1.71 8.56 -22.23
N ILE A 220 -2.19 7.53 -21.53
CA ILE A 220 -1.39 6.36 -21.15
C ILE A 220 -2.09 5.12 -21.70
N GLU A 221 -1.35 4.31 -22.45
CA GLU A 221 -1.88 3.11 -23.09
C GLU A 221 -1.08 1.89 -22.67
N GLY A 222 -1.78 0.76 -22.54
CA GLY A 222 -1.16 -0.49 -22.18
C GLY A 222 -2.10 -1.67 -22.28
N ARG A 223 -1.58 -2.83 -21.88
CA ARG A 223 -2.32 -4.05 -21.61
C ARG A 223 -1.78 -4.62 -20.31
N SER A 224 -2.66 -4.94 -19.38
CA SER A 224 -2.27 -5.57 -18.11
C SER A 224 -2.28 -7.08 -18.24
N PRO A 225 -1.31 -7.80 -17.66
CA PRO A 225 -1.36 -9.25 -17.56
C PRO A 225 -2.46 -9.67 -16.57
N GLU A 226 -2.80 -10.96 -16.57
CA GLU A 226 -3.62 -11.54 -15.51
C GLU A 226 -2.98 -11.28 -14.14
N CYS A 227 -3.77 -10.73 -13.22
CA CYS A 227 -3.36 -10.37 -11.87
C CYS A 227 -4.60 -10.25 -10.98
N LEU A 228 -4.43 -10.32 -9.66
CA LEU A 228 -5.55 -10.22 -8.72
C LEU A 228 -6.12 -8.79 -8.64
N TYR A 229 -5.27 -7.80 -8.88
CA TYR A 229 -5.62 -6.39 -8.81
C TYR A 229 -4.57 -5.57 -9.55
N TRP A 230 -5.00 -4.58 -10.31
CA TRP A 230 -4.13 -3.50 -10.77
C TRP A 230 -4.80 -2.14 -10.65
N SER A 231 -4.00 -1.09 -10.54
CA SER A 231 -4.49 0.28 -10.45
C SER A 231 -3.49 1.32 -10.90
N VAL A 232 -4.00 2.52 -11.12
CA VAL A 232 -3.26 3.74 -11.41
C VAL A 232 -3.68 4.81 -10.41
N HIS A 233 -2.71 5.51 -9.83
CA HIS A 233 -2.93 6.56 -8.84
C HIS A 233 -2.11 7.79 -9.19
N LEU A 234 -2.71 8.97 -8.99
CA LEU A 234 -1.96 10.21 -9.00
C LEU A 234 -1.54 10.59 -7.59
N TRP A 235 -0.27 10.95 -7.41
CA TRP A 235 0.24 11.41 -6.12
C TRP A 235 0.87 12.80 -6.19
N ASN A 236 0.77 13.51 -5.07
CA ASN A 236 1.58 14.68 -4.81
C ASN A 236 3.05 14.29 -4.45
N PRO A 237 3.99 15.26 -4.37
CA PRO A 237 5.37 15.02 -3.95
C PRO A 237 5.57 14.39 -2.58
N TYR A 238 4.55 14.39 -1.72
CA TYR A 238 4.58 13.74 -0.41
C TYR A 238 4.15 12.27 -0.47
N LEU A 239 4.00 11.70 -1.68
CA LEU A 239 3.52 10.34 -1.91
C LEU A 239 2.10 10.14 -1.34
N GLN A 240 1.24 11.12 -1.54
CA GLN A 240 -0.15 11.05 -1.10
C GLN A 240 -1.05 11.08 -2.33
N THR A 241 -2.03 10.18 -2.38
CA THR A 241 -3.14 10.31 -3.33
C THR A 241 -3.78 11.68 -3.25
N TYR A 242 -4.22 12.20 -4.40
CA TYR A 242 -5.16 13.30 -4.42
C TYR A 242 -6.50 12.87 -3.82
N ASP A 243 -7.45 13.81 -3.71
CA ASP A 243 -8.70 13.63 -2.97
C ASP A 243 -9.68 12.65 -3.66
N TYR A 244 -9.37 11.36 -3.57
CA TYR A 244 -10.16 10.27 -4.13
C TYR A 244 -11.54 10.11 -3.50
N ALA A 245 -11.83 10.80 -2.39
CA ALA A 245 -13.17 10.81 -1.81
C ALA A 245 -14.14 11.68 -2.61
N HIS A 246 -13.63 12.65 -3.37
CA HIS A 246 -14.45 13.62 -4.10
C HIS A 246 -14.13 13.70 -5.59
N TYR A 247 -12.99 13.17 -6.04
CA TYR A 247 -12.55 13.24 -7.43
C TYR A 247 -12.03 11.90 -7.94
N PRO A 248 -12.18 11.59 -9.24
CA PRO A 248 -11.66 10.38 -9.85
C PRO A 248 -10.14 10.51 -10.10
N CYS A 249 -9.33 10.53 -9.04
CA CYS A 249 -7.87 10.71 -9.16
C CYS A 249 -7.08 9.38 -9.06
N ALA A 250 -7.79 8.27 -9.09
CA ALA A 250 -7.27 6.91 -9.13
C ALA A 250 -8.33 6.01 -9.79
N LEU A 251 -7.86 4.94 -10.44
CA LEU A 251 -8.70 3.90 -11.02
C LEU A 251 -8.07 2.53 -10.78
N ASN A 252 -8.90 1.51 -10.57
CA ASN A 252 -8.48 0.12 -10.58
C ASN A 252 -9.05 -0.67 -11.75
N SER A 253 -8.60 -1.92 -11.87
CA SER A 253 -8.91 -2.82 -12.97
C SER A 253 -10.39 -3.10 -13.22
N SER A 254 -11.25 -2.94 -12.21
CA SER A 254 -12.70 -3.10 -12.36
C SER A 254 -13.42 -1.85 -12.85
N GLU A 255 -12.79 -0.67 -12.71
CA GLU A 255 -13.33 0.62 -13.14
C GLU A 255 -12.88 0.99 -14.57
N VAL A 256 -11.88 0.30 -15.12
CA VAL A 256 -11.29 0.63 -16.43
C VAL A 256 -12.02 -0.11 -17.55
N GLU A 257 -12.57 0.66 -18.49
CA GLU A 257 -13.09 0.15 -19.75
C GLU A 257 -11.95 -0.29 -20.66
N LEU A 258 -12.01 -1.56 -21.06
CA LEU A 258 -11.06 -2.16 -22.00
C LEU A 258 -11.55 -1.99 -23.45
N ARG A 259 -10.60 -1.89 -24.38
CA ARG A 259 -10.86 -2.02 -25.81
C ARG A 259 -11.18 -3.48 -26.16
N GLU A 260 -11.73 -3.73 -27.34
CA GLU A 260 -12.09 -5.09 -27.80
C GLU A 260 -10.92 -6.08 -27.78
N ASP A 261 -9.70 -5.59 -28.00
CA ASP A 261 -8.51 -6.45 -27.96
C ASP A 261 -8.05 -6.79 -26.53
N GLY A 262 -8.57 -6.11 -25.51
CA GLY A 262 -8.16 -6.21 -24.10
C GLY A 262 -7.07 -5.21 -23.69
N SER A 263 -6.67 -4.28 -24.57
CA SER A 263 -5.85 -3.12 -24.19
C SER A 263 -6.71 -2.02 -23.54
N TRP A 264 -6.08 -1.00 -22.97
CA TRP A 264 -6.77 0.13 -22.37
C TRP A 264 -6.10 1.46 -22.73
N GLU A 265 -6.89 2.54 -22.61
CA GLU A 265 -6.47 3.94 -22.69
C GLU A 265 -6.89 4.66 -21.41
N LEU A 266 -5.98 5.41 -20.79
CA LEU A 266 -6.26 6.26 -19.64
C LEU A 266 -5.94 7.71 -19.98
N LEU A 267 -6.78 8.64 -19.52
CA LEU A 267 -6.56 10.07 -19.73
C LEU A 267 -6.35 10.78 -18.39
N VAL A 268 -5.17 11.39 -18.22
CA VAL A 268 -4.85 12.22 -17.06
C VAL A 268 -4.93 13.69 -17.47
N SER A 269 -5.91 14.42 -16.94
CA SER A 269 -6.15 15.84 -17.27
C SER A 269 -6.80 16.61 -16.11
N ASN A 270 -6.70 17.94 -16.16
CA ASN A 270 -7.33 18.80 -15.16
C ASN A 270 -8.86 18.85 -15.30
N ARG A 271 -9.35 18.88 -16.54
CA ARG A 271 -10.78 18.89 -16.88
C ARG A 271 -11.23 17.53 -17.40
N ASP A 272 -12.48 17.20 -17.12
CA ASP A 272 -13.14 16.01 -17.64
C ASP A 272 -13.27 16.12 -19.17
N PRO A 273 -12.61 15.23 -19.94
CA PRO A 273 -12.72 15.20 -21.39
C PRO A 273 -13.91 14.34 -21.88
N GLY A 274 -14.75 13.82 -20.99
CA GLY A 274 -15.85 12.89 -21.30
C GLY A 274 -15.38 11.47 -21.61
N HIS A 275 -14.16 11.11 -21.21
CA HIS A 275 -13.58 9.78 -21.44
C HIS A 275 -13.83 8.87 -20.22
N PRO A 276 -14.29 7.61 -20.42
CA PRO A 276 -14.66 6.72 -19.31
C PRO A 276 -13.51 6.47 -18.32
N ASN A 277 -12.29 6.30 -18.85
CA ASN A 277 -11.09 6.08 -18.05
C ASN A 277 -10.34 7.39 -17.70
N TRP A 278 -11.08 8.46 -17.40
CA TRP A 278 -10.49 9.74 -17.02
C TRP A 278 -10.00 9.72 -15.57
N ILE A 279 -8.83 10.35 -15.36
CA ILE A 279 -8.20 10.52 -14.06
C ILE A 279 -7.92 12.02 -13.84
N SER A 280 -8.62 12.61 -12.89
CA SER A 280 -8.50 14.03 -12.55
C SER A 280 -7.17 14.34 -11.87
N THR A 281 -6.46 15.35 -12.38
CA THR A 281 -5.29 15.91 -11.68
C THR A 281 -5.66 16.75 -10.45
N THR A 282 -6.96 16.98 -10.19
CA THR A 282 -7.48 17.76 -9.06
C THR A 282 -6.86 19.17 -8.97
N GLY A 283 -6.69 19.84 -10.12
CA GLY A 283 -6.09 21.18 -10.19
C GLY A 283 -4.56 21.21 -10.16
N HIS A 284 -3.89 20.06 -10.09
CA HIS A 284 -2.43 20.02 -10.08
C HIS A 284 -1.89 20.00 -11.52
N PRO A 285 -0.99 20.93 -11.90
CA PRO A 285 -0.43 20.95 -13.26
C PRO A 285 0.68 19.89 -13.46
N ARG A 286 1.17 19.29 -12.37
CA ARG A 286 2.17 18.23 -12.36
C ARG A 286 2.15 17.42 -11.07
N GLY A 287 2.55 16.16 -11.17
CA GLY A 287 2.60 15.23 -10.05
C GLY A 287 3.14 13.87 -10.48
N PHE A 288 2.90 12.85 -9.66
CA PHE A 288 3.28 11.47 -9.95
C PHE A 288 2.13 10.73 -10.60
N VAL A 289 2.48 9.79 -11.48
CA VAL A 289 1.59 8.71 -11.91
C VAL A 289 2.20 7.41 -11.44
N TYR A 290 1.43 6.57 -10.78
CA TYR A 290 1.93 5.32 -10.23
C TYR A 290 0.99 4.16 -10.53
N PHE A 291 1.53 3.14 -11.19
CA PHE A 291 0.84 1.88 -11.47
C PHE A 291 1.29 0.78 -10.53
N ARG A 292 0.35 -0.10 -10.21
CA ARG A 292 0.56 -1.31 -9.42
C ARG A 292 -0.15 -2.49 -10.04
N TRP A 293 0.49 -3.64 -10.02
CA TRP A 293 -0.08 -4.93 -10.37
C TRP A 293 0.29 -5.93 -9.26
N LEU A 294 -0.71 -6.47 -8.56
CA LEU A 294 -0.53 -7.43 -7.48
C LEU A 294 -0.70 -8.85 -8.02
N LYS A 295 0.30 -9.71 -7.76
CA LYS A 295 0.30 -11.11 -8.22
C LYS A 295 0.11 -11.23 -9.73
N ALA A 296 0.75 -10.35 -10.50
CA ALA A 296 0.79 -10.49 -11.94
C ALA A 296 1.56 -11.74 -12.36
N GLU A 297 1.04 -12.48 -13.34
CA GLU A 297 1.69 -13.68 -13.88
C GLU A 297 3.04 -13.39 -14.55
N ARG A 298 3.25 -12.16 -15.00
CA ARG A 298 4.47 -11.68 -15.67
C ARG A 298 4.63 -10.19 -15.50
N ILE A 299 5.85 -9.70 -15.74
CA ILE A 299 6.13 -8.26 -15.79
C ILE A 299 5.30 -7.64 -16.93
N PRO A 300 4.47 -6.61 -16.67
CA PRO A 300 3.69 -5.95 -17.70
C PRO A 300 4.57 -5.32 -18.79
N ASP A 301 4.01 -5.19 -19.98
CA ASP A 301 4.66 -4.49 -21.07
C ASP A 301 4.88 -3.01 -20.75
N LYS A 302 5.88 -2.41 -21.40
CA LYS A 302 6.16 -0.98 -21.24
C LYS A 302 4.95 -0.15 -21.70
N LEU A 303 4.45 0.69 -20.79
CA LEU A 303 3.37 1.63 -21.08
C LEU A 303 3.78 2.66 -22.13
N LYS A 304 2.87 2.95 -23.05
CA LYS A 304 3.02 4.01 -24.05
C LYS A 304 2.38 5.30 -23.53
N THR A 305 3.00 6.43 -23.82
CA THR A 305 2.50 7.73 -23.40
C THR A 305 2.54 8.75 -24.52
N SER A 306 1.52 9.60 -24.58
CA SER A 306 1.47 10.77 -25.45
C SER A 306 0.72 11.92 -24.76
N VAL A 307 0.80 13.12 -25.34
CA VAL A 307 0.02 14.28 -24.87
C VAL A 307 -0.85 14.76 -26.02
N ARG A 308 -2.13 15.01 -25.76
CA ARG A 308 -3.07 15.57 -26.75
C ARG A 308 -3.88 16.72 -26.15
N LYS A 309 -4.43 17.57 -27.01
CA LYS A 309 -5.39 18.61 -26.62
C LYS A 309 -6.75 18.01 -26.30
N ILE A 310 -7.49 18.63 -25.37
CA ILE A 310 -8.86 18.27 -24.98
C ILE A 310 -9.81 19.47 -25.08
#